data_AF-X0T679-F1
#
_entry.id   AF-X0T679-F1
#
_cell.length_a   1.000
_cell.length_b   1.000
_cell.length_c   1.000
_cell.angle_alpha   90.00
_cell.angle_beta   90.00
_cell.angle_gamma   90.00
#
_symmetry.space_group_name_H-M   'P 1'
#
loop_
_entity.id
_entity.type
_entity.pdbx_description
1 polymer ?
#
loop_
_entity_poly.entity_id
_entity_poly.type
_entity_poly.pdbx_seq_one_letter_code
_entity_poly.pdbx_strand_id
1 'polypeptide(L)'
;KYTDNAVSKTINLPRGATVEDVASAYKLAFRSGCKGITVYRDGSRVEQVLSTKQAERKKERVVVKERPERLGGITEKIKTGYGNLYVTINTLGEQPFEVFAQIGKSGYT
;
A
#
# COMPACT_ATOMS: atom_id res chain seq x y z
N LYS A 1 8.18 -25.25 3.45
CA LYS A 1 8.97 -25.31 4.70
C LYS A 1 10.41 -24.79 4.52
N TYR A 2 10.78 -24.25 3.34
CA TYR A 2 12.13 -23.74 3.05
C TYR A 2 12.01 -22.39 2.33
N THR A 3 12.16 -21.32 3.10
CA THR A 3 12.33 -19.96 2.59
C THR A 3 13.19 -19.27 3.63
N ASP A 4 14.38 -18.80 3.27
CA ASP A 4 15.27 -18.07 4.19
C ASP A 4 14.78 -16.65 4.44
N ASN A 5 14.02 -16.11 3.48
CA ASN A 5 13.38 -14.81 3.57
C ASN A 5 12.17 -14.84 4.54
N ALA A 6 11.98 -13.73 5.25
CA ALA A 6 10.78 -13.48 6.06
C ALA A 6 9.81 -12.59 5.27
N VAL A 7 8.51 -12.87 5.34
CA VAL A 7 7.46 -12.02 4.78
C VAL A 7 6.91 -11.16 5.91
N SER A 8 7.00 -9.83 5.76
CA SER A 8 6.50 -8.91 6.78
C SER A 8 4.98 -8.92 6.79
N LYS A 9 4.39 -9.18 7.95
CA LYS A 9 2.95 -9.12 8.17
C LYS A 9 2.63 -8.42 9.47
N THR A 10 1.77 -7.40 9.38
CA THR A 10 1.37 -6.56 10.50
C THR A 10 -0.03 -6.93 10.97
N ILE A 11 -0.19 -7.15 12.26
CA ILE A 11 -1.50 -7.33 12.91
C ILE A 11 -2.00 -5.94 13.32
N ASN A 12 -3.13 -5.52 12.78
CA ASN A 12 -3.79 -4.26 13.15
C ASN A 12 -4.76 -4.53 14.31
N LEU A 13 -4.50 -3.94 15.47
CA LEU A 13 -5.32 -4.04 16.68
C LEU A 13 -6.12 -2.76 16.90
N PRO A 14 -7.32 -2.85 17.49
CA PRO A 14 -8.13 -1.68 17.82
C PRO A 14 -7.48 -0.84 18.92
N ARG A 15 -7.92 0.41 19.06
CA ARG A 15 -7.40 1.36 20.06
C ARG A 15 -7.45 0.84 21.49
N GLY A 16 -8.53 0.13 21.82
CA GLY A 16 -8.76 -0.46 23.15
C GLY A 16 -8.00 -1.77 23.42
N ALA A 17 -7.19 -2.26 22.48
CA ALA A 17 -6.42 -3.49 22.71
C ALA A 17 -5.45 -3.32 23.87
N THR A 18 -5.40 -4.33 24.74
CA THR A 18 -4.59 -4.30 25.95
C THR A 18 -3.16 -4.74 25.68
N VAL A 19 -2.30 -4.63 26.70
CA VAL A 19 -0.93 -5.15 26.63
C VAL A 19 -0.94 -6.67 26.48
N GLU A 20 -1.91 -7.34 27.09
CA GLU A 20 -2.11 -8.79 27.02
C GLU A 20 -2.46 -9.23 25.60
N ASP A 21 -3.30 -8.48 24.88
CA ASP A 21 -3.62 -8.75 23.48
C ASP A 21 -2.37 -8.73 22.61
N VAL A 22 -1.53 -7.70 22.77
CA VAL A 22 -0.24 -7.58 22.05
C VAL A 22 0.69 -8.74 22.42
N ALA A 23 0.82 -9.06 23.70
CA ALA A 23 1.65 -10.15 24.18
C ALA A 23 1.17 -11.51 23.64
N SER A 24 -0.15 -11.72 23.58
CA SER A 24 -0.74 -12.95 23.05
C SER A 24 -0.41 -13.13 21.56
N ALA A 25 -0.41 -12.05 20.77
CA ALA A 25 -0.05 -12.07 19.37
C ALA A 25 1.41 -12.51 19.16
N TYR A 26 2.35 -11.95 19.94
CA TYR A 26 3.75 -12.38 19.89
C TYR A 26 3.95 -13.82 20.36
N LYS A 27 3.30 -14.23 21.46
CA LYS A 27 3.36 -15.61 21.95
C LYS A 27 2.80 -16.61 20.94
N LEU A 28 1.71 -16.27 20.25
CA LEU A 28 1.13 -17.10 19.20
C LEU A 28 2.07 -17.21 18.00
N ALA A 29 2.63 -16.09 17.53
CA ALA A 29 3.59 -16.09 16.42
C ALA A 29 4.80 -16.98 16.72
N PHE A 30 5.32 -16.91 17.94
CA PHE A 30 6.42 -17.76 18.40
C PHE A 30 6.04 -19.24 18.37
N ARG A 31 4.89 -19.62 18.96
CA ARG A 31 4.41 -21.02 18.95
C ARG A 31 4.15 -21.56 17.54
N SER A 32 3.73 -20.71 16.62
CA SER A 32 3.47 -21.07 15.22
C SER A 32 4.74 -21.14 14.36
N GLY A 33 5.92 -20.83 14.92
CA GLY A 33 7.19 -20.84 14.18
C GLY A 33 7.31 -19.68 13.18
N CYS A 34 6.54 -18.60 13.35
CA CYS A 34 6.70 -17.40 12.54
C CYS A 34 8.06 -16.76 12.84
N LYS A 35 8.78 -16.35 11.80
CA LYS A 35 10.08 -15.67 11.94
C LYS A 35 9.99 -14.29 12.60
N GLY A 36 8.81 -13.68 12.53
CA GLY A 36 8.52 -12.40 13.13
C GLY A 36 7.13 -11.93 12.75
N ILE A 37 6.60 -11.02 13.56
CA ILE A 37 5.37 -10.30 13.28
C ILE A 37 5.59 -8.82 13.64
N THR A 38 4.76 -7.96 13.09
CA THR A 38 4.64 -6.58 13.56
C THR A 38 3.23 -6.38 14.11
N VAL A 39 3.08 -5.55 15.14
CA VAL A 39 1.78 -5.17 15.68
C VAL A 39 1.62 -3.66 15.55
N TYR A 40 0.47 -3.25 15.03
CA TYR A 40 0.04 -1.87 14.99
C TYR A 40 -1.24 -1.72 15.81
N ARG A 41 -1.21 -0.96 16.90
CA ARG A 41 -2.41 -0.62 17.66
C ARG A 41 -2.92 0.74 17.21
N ASP A 42 -4.21 0.84 16.90
CA ASP A 42 -4.82 2.12 16.56
C ASP A 42 -4.62 3.15 17.69
N GLY A 43 -4.31 4.39 17.34
CA GLY A 43 -3.97 5.45 18.28
C GLY A 43 -2.60 5.33 18.94
N SER A 44 -1.74 4.37 18.56
CA SER A 44 -0.38 4.26 19.11
C SER A 44 0.60 5.32 18.58
N ARG A 45 0.24 6.04 17.50
CA ARG A 45 1.02 7.15 16.92
C ARG A 45 0.14 8.40 16.83
N VAL A 46 0.74 9.57 17.06
CA VAL A 46 0.07 10.88 17.00
C VAL A 46 -0.37 11.22 15.56
N GLU A 47 0.51 10.97 14.59
CA GLU A 47 0.20 11.11 13.16
C GLU A 47 -0.05 9.73 12.55
N GLN A 48 -1.29 9.50 12.10
CA GLN A 48 -1.71 8.24 11.47
C GLN A 48 -2.06 8.49 10.01
N VAL A 49 -1.28 7.92 9.08
CA VAL A 49 -1.54 7.99 7.63
C VAL A 49 -2.77 7.16 7.25
N LEU A 50 -3.01 6.07 8.00
CA LEU A 50 -4.20 5.23 7.90
C LEU A 50 -5.12 5.58 9.08
N SER A 51 -6.05 6.51 8.86
CA SER A 51 -7.07 6.81 9.86
C SER A 51 -8.24 5.83 9.72
N THR A 52 -8.34 4.86 10.62
CA THR A 52 -9.60 4.11 10.87
C THR A 52 -10.59 4.94 11.67
N LYS A 53 -10.64 6.26 11.40
CA LYS A 53 -11.80 7.02 11.83
C LYS A 53 -12.96 6.41 11.04
N GLN A 54 -13.84 5.69 11.75
CA GLN A 54 -15.26 5.98 11.65
C GLN A 54 -15.43 7.48 11.98
N ALA A 55 -14.91 8.34 11.11
CA ALA A 55 -15.56 9.58 10.88
C ALA A 55 -16.85 9.12 10.24
N GLU A 56 -17.97 9.53 10.80
CA GLU A 56 -19.22 9.69 10.09
C GLU A 56 -19.05 10.69 8.93
N ARG A 57 -18.00 10.55 8.12
CA ARG A 57 -17.99 11.02 6.76
C ARG A 57 -19.13 10.25 6.16
N LYS A 58 -20.26 10.95 5.92
CA LYS A 58 -21.22 10.57 4.89
C LYS A 58 -20.41 9.88 3.81
N LYS A 59 -20.62 8.58 3.61
CA LYS A 59 -20.11 7.90 2.44
C LYS A 59 -20.81 8.60 1.29
N GLU A 60 -20.23 9.70 0.80
CA GLU A 60 -20.39 10.05 -0.60
C GLU A 60 -20.02 8.76 -1.30
N ARG A 61 -21.05 8.11 -1.85
CA ARG A 61 -20.85 6.94 -2.68
C ARG A 61 -19.87 7.41 -3.73
N VAL A 62 -18.64 6.94 -3.65
CA VAL A 62 -17.66 7.13 -4.71
C VAL A 62 -18.35 6.54 -5.91
N VAL A 63 -18.86 7.40 -6.80
CA VAL A 63 -19.42 6.96 -8.06
C VAL A 63 -18.22 6.40 -8.81
N VAL A 64 -18.12 5.07 -8.81
CA VAL A 64 -17.09 4.37 -9.57
C VAL A 64 -17.37 4.72 -11.03
N LYS A 65 -16.62 5.67 -11.58
CA LYS A 65 -16.64 5.93 -13.02
C LYS A 65 -16.16 4.66 -13.70
N GLU A 66 -17.00 4.11 -14.58
CA GLU A 66 -16.57 3.00 -15.42
C GLU A 66 -15.40 3.44 -16.29
N ARG A 67 -14.34 2.62 -16.30
CA ARG A 67 -13.15 2.88 -17.10
C ARG A 67 -13.48 2.60 -18.57
N PRO A 68 -13.33 3.57 -19.48
CA PRO A 68 -13.50 3.32 -20.91
C PRO A 68 -12.47 2.31 -21.44
N GLU A 69 -12.79 1.63 -22.54
CA GLU A 69 -11.86 0.66 -23.17
C GLU A 69 -10.58 1.32 -23.70
N ARG A 70 -10.65 2.60 -24.10
CA ARG A 70 -9.54 3.36 -24.66
C ARG A 70 -9.49 4.74 -24.04
N LEU A 71 -8.28 5.19 -23.73
CA LEU A 71 -7.99 6.54 -23.23
C LEU A 71 -6.87 7.15 -24.07
N GLY A 72 -6.94 8.46 -24.27
CA GLY A 72 -5.82 9.23 -24.78
C GLY A 72 -4.83 9.48 -23.65
N GLY A 73 -3.55 9.56 -23.97
CA GLY A 73 -2.52 9.81 -22.98
C GLY A 73 -1.19 10.19 -23.60
N ILE A 74 -0.29 10.65 -22.75
CA ILE A 74 1.10 10.96 -23.12
C ILE A 74 2.03 10.07 -22.32
N THR A 75 3.15 9.68 -22.94
CA THR A 75 4.23 8.98 -22.25
C THR A 75 5.48 9.85 -22.30
N GLU A 76 5.99 10.22 -21.13
CA GLU A 76 7.26 10.92 -20.98
C GLU A 76 8.35 9.99 -20.46
N LYS A 77 9.54 10.12 -21.04
CA LYS A 77 10.75 9.40 -20.60
C LYS A 77 11.57 10.30 -19.68
N ILE A 78 11.80 9.83 -18.46
CA ILE A 78 12.57 10.52 -17.43
C ILE A 78 13.82 9.69 -17.13
N LYS A 79 15.00 10.29 -17.29
CA LYS A 79 16.28 9.65 -16.92
C LYS A 79 16.45 9.69 -15.40
N THR A 80 16.64 8.53 -14.77
CA THR A 80 16.88 8.42 -13.32
C THR A 80 18.20 7.68 -13.05
N GLY A 81 18.66 7.68 -11.80
CA GLY A 81 19.84 6.90 -11.39
C GLY A 81 19.69 5.38 -11.49
N TYR A 82 18.45 4.88 -11.65
CA TYR A 82 18.13 3.45 -11.75
C TYR A 82 17.73 3.01 -13.17
N GLY A 83 17.89 3.90 -14.16
CA GLY A 83 17.49 3.67 -15.55
C GLY A 83 16.45 4.66 -16.05
N ASN A 84 15.90 4.40 -17.24
CA ASN A 84 14.87 5.25 -17.83
C ASN A 84 13.50 4.88 -17.23
N LEU A 85 12.85 5.85 -16.60
CA LEU A 85 11.47 5.78 -16.15
C LEU A 85 10.56 6.29 -17.27
N TYR A 86 9.56 5.50 -17.63
CA TYR A 86 8.51 5.91 -18.57
C TYR A 86 7.24 6.18 -17.76
N VAL A 87 6.77 7.42 -17.75
CA VAL A 87 5.54 7.84 -17.08
C VAL A 87 4.48 8.07 -18.13
N THR A 88 3.43 7.24 -18.12
CA THR A 88 2.26 7.40 -18.99
C THR A 88 1.12 8.00 -18.20
N ILE A 89 0.60 9.14 -18.64
CA ILE A 89 -0.55 9.82 -18.05
C ILE A 89 -1.70 9.73 -19.06
N ASN A 90 -2.72 8.94 -18.73
CA ASN A 90 -3.94 8.84 -19.52
C ASN A 90 -4.98 9.79 -18.94
N THR A 91 -5.68 10.51 -19.81
CA THR A 91 -6.70 11.49 -19.44
C THR A 91 -8.09 11.02 -19.89
N LEU A 92 -9.09 11.41 -19.11
CA LEU A 92 -10.50 11.33 -19.49
C LEU A 92 -11.01 12.76 -19.67
N GLY A 93 -11.01 13.23 -20.92
CA GLY A 93 -11.14 14.66 -21.21
C GLY A 93 -9.89 15.42 -20.78
N GLU A 94 -10.07 16.53 -20.06
CA GLU A 94 -8.96 17.35 -19.52
C GLU A 94 -8.44 16.85 -18.16
N GLN A 95 -9.09 15.84 -17.57
CA GLN A 95 -8.73 15.36 -16.24
C GLN A 95 -7.82 14.13 -16.32
N PRO A 96 -6.73 14.07 -15.53
CA PRO A 96 -5.93 12.86 -15.41
C PRO A 96 -6.81 11.74 -14.83
N PHE A 97 -6.75 10.57 -15.46
CA PHE A 97 -7.55 9.42 -15.10
C PHE A 97 -6.70 8.30 -14.49
N GLU A 98 -5.58 7.97 -15.12
CA GLU A 98 -4.65 6.94 -14.61
C GLU A 98 -3.20 7.28 -14.98
N VAL A 99 -2.27 6.86 -14.13
CA VAL A 99 -0.83 7.04 -14.32
C VAL A 99 -0.14 5.70 -14.21
N PHE A 100 0.64 5.34 -15.22
CA PHE A 100 1.53 4.19 -15.19
C PHE A 100 2.98 4.67 -15.15
N ALA A 101 3.75 4.09 -14.24
CA ALA A 101 5.18 4.36 -14.12
C ALA A 101 5.92 3.04 -14.33
N GLN A 102 6.66 2.93 -15.44
CA GLN A 102 7.47 1.75 -15.75
C GLN A 102 8.93 2.13 -15.81
N ILE A 103 9.73 1.57 -14.90
CA ILE A 103 11.18 1.65 -15.01
C ILE A 103 11.65 0.58 -16.01
N GLY A 104 12.39 0.99 -17.04
CA GLY A 104 13.03 0.05 -17.95
C GLY A 104 13.97 -0.88 -17.19
N LYS A 105 14.13 -2.13 -17.65
CA LYS A 105 15.12 -3.05 -17.06
C LYS A 105 16.48 -2.34 -17.05
N SER A 106 17.08 -2.21 -15.88
CA SER A 106 18.49 -1.87 -15.72
C SER A 106 19.32 -3.04 -16.25
N GLY A 107 19.49 -3.09 -17.57
CA GLY A 107 20.29 -4.08 -18.28
C GLY A 107 21.29 -3.35 -19.16
N TYR A 108 22.57 -3.57 -18.86
CA TYR A 108 23.74 -3.02 -19.50
C TYR A 108 23.72 -3.11 -21.03
N THR A 109 24.07 -2.01 -21.70
CA THR A 109 25.22 -1.97 -22.61
C THR A 109 25.84 -0.59 -22.55
#